data_AF-D0UHF6-F1
#
_entry.id   AF-D0UHF6-F1
#
_cell.length_a   1.000
_cell.length_b   1.000
_cell.length_c   1.000
_cell.angle_alpha   90.00
_cell.angle_beta   90.00
_cell.angle_gamma   90.00
#
_symmetry.space_group_name_H-M   'P 1'
#
loop_
_entity.id
_entity.type
_entity.pdbx_description
1 polymer ?
#
loop_
_entity_poly.entity_id
_entity_poly.type
_entity_poly.pdbx_seq_one_letter_code
_entity_poly.pdbx_strand_id
1 'polypeptide(L)'
;MRGDSINFCEFFKELNNQNTELHNAGARTMLVIDEGATDAQLAEVEKMLDISLPDDLKEILKLSKKIYWYWTLFGKTIIPSDFEQIKGTFSINLEEIEFFTAPLVKIKVRRLLKIAKSIDGEDIIYDLKEGSIYCFNYYHNQLFQMASSLEAYLAITIQNKGLAMWNYGLIGNKELKESAFEFIREFLKPLVSDPDAVEIVNYACIHGAEEIISKGLPNEEDVGRVFTEIMHRLDADLKHFKGYNDLIIELCPAYAKKWIISLWVSKKYEKIADFIYLRAYFTGKALPAKEALKLISETIPDRASGKDVYRMLSTIGDSAIIDWMQDKVNYPLGDWVNLFLESQPTKEQVFSWLEGDIIYQETVCLALKNLSKESELLKTYTKEEKMKLFILLLGVNHNCLFKKDKEEIIRAIRLIIKKFFIE
;
A
#
# COMPACT_ATOMS: atom_id res chain seq x y z
N MET A 1 -28.83 27.32 25.52
CA MET A 1 -29.29 26.00 25.07
C MET A 1 -28.16 25.04 25.36
N ARG A 2 -28.35 24.05 26.24
CA ARG A 2 -27.39 22.95 26.38
C ARG A 2 -27.68 22.00 25.22
N GLY A 3 -26.68 21.73 24.38
CA GLY A 3 -26.78 20.62 23.43
C GLY A 3 -26.82 19.31 24.20
N ASP A 4 -27.41 18.28 23.60
CA ASP A 4 -27.43 16.94 24.18
C ASP A 4 -25.99 16.45 24.34
N SER A 5 -25.59 16.18 25.58
CA SER A 5 -24.23 15.76 25.91
C SER A 5 -23.93 14.42 25.26
N ILE A 6 -22.82 14.29 24.51
CA ILE A 6 -22.43 13.01 23.92
C ILE A 6 -22.33 11.96 25.02
N ASN A 7 -23.19 10.96 24.94
CA ASN A 7 -23.06 9.76 25.73
C ASN A 7 -21.80 9.02 25.24
N PHE A 8 -20.73 9.01 26.03
CA PHE A 8 -19.47 8.39 25.60
C PHE A 8 -19.65 6.90 25.20
N CYS A 9 -20.59 6.19 25.81
CA CYS A 9 -20.94 4.81 25.40
C CYS A 9 -21.57 4.72 23.99
N GLU A 10 -22.24 5.77 23.52
CA GLU A 10 -22.75 5.86 22.14
C GLU A 10 -21.62 6.18 21.15
N PHE A 11 -20.65 7.00 21.54
CA PHE A 11 -19.44 7.23 20.73
C PHE A 11 -18.71 5.91 20.41
N PHE A 12 -18.49 5.04 21.41
CA PHE A 12 -17.85 3.72 21.16
C PHE A 12 -18.67 2.81 20.23
N LYS A 13 -20.01 2.79 20.39
CA LYS A 13 -20.90 2.01 19.51
C LYS A 13 -20.81 2.51 18.08
N GLU A 14 -20.90 3.82 17.88
CA GLU A 14 -20.89 4.41 16.55
C GLU A 14 -19.50 4.29 15.89
N LEU A 15 -18.42 4.45 16.63
CA LEU A 15 -17.06 4.21 16.14
C LEU A 15 -16.87 2.74 15.70
N ASN A 16 -17.46 1.77 16.41
CA ASN A 16 -17.48 0.37 15.97
C ASN A 16 -18.37 0.15 14.72
N ASN A 17 -19.54 0.79 14.64
CA ASN A 17 -20.42 0.73 13.47
C ASN A 17 -19.69 1.24 12.22
N GLN A 18 -19.09 2.43 12.30
CA GLN A 18 -18.36 3.06 11.20
C GLN A 18 -17.13 2.26 10.79
N ASN A 19 -16.41 1.67 11.75
CA ASN A 19 -15.33 0.73 11.45
C ASN A 19 -15.82 -0.49 10.66
N THR A 20 -16.96 -1.06 11.05
CA THR A 20 -17.57 -2.22 10.35
C THR A 20 -18.08 -1.83 8.96
N GLU A 21 -18.73 -0.68 8.83
CA GLU A 21 -19.24 -0.13 7.56
C GLU A 21 -18.09 0.09 6.56
N LEU A 22 -17.02 0.77 6.97
CA LEU A 22 -15.82 0.99 6.17
C LEU A 22 -15.13 -0.33 5.78
N HIS A 23 -15.05 -1.29 6.71
CA HIS A 23 -14.49 -2.61 6.43
C HIS A 23 -15.30 -3.37 5.38
N ASN A 24 -16.62 -3.37 5.50
CA ASN A 24 -17.53 -4.03 4.56
C ASN A 24 -17.49 -3.39 3.16
N ALA A 25 -17.23 -2.08 3.08
CA ALA A 25 -17.00 -1.37 1.82
C ALA A 25 -15.59 -1.63 1.20
N GLY A 26 -14.72 -2.39 1.87
CA GLY A 26 -13.40 -2.79 1.39
C GLY A 26 -12.23 -1.95 1.93
N ALA A 27 -12.45 -1.05 2.90
CA ALA A 27 -11.34 -0.31 3.51
C ALA A 27 -10.51 -1.22 4.41
N ARG A 28 -9.19 -0.98 4.46
CA ARG A 28 -8.33 -1.62 5.46
C ARG A 28 -8.50 -0.88 6.78
N THR A 29 -9.24 -1.48 7.70
CA THR A 29 -9.53 -0.91 9.03
C THR A 29 -8.74 -1.59 10.14
N MET A 30 -8.51 -0.88 11.23
CA MET A 30 -8.01 -1.40 12.50
C MET A 30 -8.68 -0.65 13.65
N LEU A 31 -9.38 -1.38 14.51
CA LEU A 31 -9.99 -0.84 15.72
C LEU A 31 -9.52 -1.65 16.93
N VAL A 32 -9.01 -0.94 17.93
CA VAL A 32 -8.67 -1.43 19.26
C VAL A 32 -9.42 -0.58 20.27
N ILE A 33 -10.23 -1.23 21.11
CA ILE A 33 -10.87 -0.65 22.29
C ILE A 33 -10.45 -1.58 23.43
N ASP A 34 -9.61 -1.09 24.33
CA ASP A 34 -9.12 -1.82 25.49
C ASP A 34 -10.10 -1.66 26.69
N GLU A 35 -9.87 -2.38 27.78
CA GLU A 35 -10.65 -2.24 29.01
C GLU A 35 -10.55 -0.83 29.63
N GLY A 36 -11.52 -0.46 30.46
CA GLY A 36 -11.52 0.80 31.20
C GLY A 36 -10.34 0.96 32.16
N ALA A 37 -9.82 2.18 32.29
CA ALA A 37 -8.81 2.52 33.27
C ALA A 37 -9.36 2.41 34.69
N THR A 38 -8.64 1.72 35.56
CA THR A 38 -8.94 1.69 37.00
C THR A 38 -8.61 3.03 37.66
N ASP A 39 -9.30 3.36 38.76
CA ASP A 39 -8.98 4.56 39.55
C ASP A 39 -7.52 4.61 40.01
N ALA A 40 -6.88 3.45 40.22
CA ALA A 40 -5.47 3.35 40.57
C ALA A 40 -4.54 3.80 39.44
N GLN A 41 -4.83 3.42 38.19
CA GLN A 41 -4.05 3.83 37.01
C GLN A 41 -4.24 5.32 36.70
N LEU A 42 -5.47 5.83 36.86
CA LEU A 42 -5.74 7.26 36.73
C LEU A 42 -4.98 8.07 37.78
N ALA A 43 -5.02 7.64 39.05
CA ALA A 43 -4.29 8.28 40.15
C ALA A 43 -2.76 8.21 39.97
N GLU A 44 -2.23 7.16 39.33
CA GLU A 44 -0.81 7.07 38.99
C GLU A 44 -0.40 8.12 37.95
N VAL A 45 -1.19 8.31 36.88
CA VAL A 45 -0.96 9.34 35.86
C VAL A 45 -1.14 10.74 36.44
N GLU A 46 -2.21 11.00 37.21
CA GLU A 46 -2.42 12.27 37.93
C GLU A 46 -1.22 12.63 38.84
N LYS A 47 -0.73 11.66 39.61
CA LYS A 47 0.45 11.81 40.47
C LYS A 47 1.74 12.04 39.67
N MET A 48 1.89 11.43 38.49
CA MET A 48 3.05 11.63 37.62
C MET A 48 3.07 13.04 37.01
N LEU A 49 1.89 13.59 36.72
CA LEU A 49 1.71 14.90 36.09
C LEU A 49 1.54 16.05 37.09
N ASP A 50 1.34 15.77 38.38
CA ASP A 50 1.11 16.77 39.44
C ASP A 50 -0.13 17.65 39.16
N ILE A 51 -1.18 17.02 38.59
CA ILE A 51 -2.50 17.62 38.29
C ILE A 51 -3.60 16.57 38.49
N SER A 52 -4.86 17.00 38.66
CA SER A 52 -5.98 16.12 38.31
C SER A 52 -6.25 16.19 36.81
N LEU A 53 -6.53 15.05 36.18
CA LEU A 53 -6.95 15.00 34.78
C LEU A 53 -8.36 15.63 34.64
N PRO A 54 -8.68 16.25 33.50
CA PRO A 54 -10.04 16.70 33.19
C PRO A 54 -11.10 15.61 33.37
N ASP A 55 -12.29 15.97 33.87
CA ASP A 55 -13.35 14.99 34.20
C ASP A 55 -13.87 14.26 32.96
N ASP A 56 -14.04 14.98 31.83
CA ASP A 56 -14.42 14.42 30.53
C ASP A 56 -13.37 13.42 29.99
N LEU A 57 -12.09 13.74 30.14
CA LEU A 57 -10.99 12.83 29.78
C LEU A 57 -10.98 11.59 30.67
N LYS A 58 -11.19 11.73 31.98
CA LYS A 58 -11.32 10.59 32.91
C LYS A 58 -12.54 9.72 32.58
N GLU A 59 -13.67 10.30 32.21
CA GLU A 59 -14.87 9.54 31.82
C GLU A 59 -14.63 8.65 30.60
N ILE A 60 -13.97 9.17 29.54
CA ILE A 60 -13.58 8.34 28.39
C ILE A 60 -12.59 7.25 28.81
N LEU A 61 -11.55 7.60 29.58
CA LEU A 61 -10.51 6.64 29.98
C LEU A 61 -11.07 5.52 30.86
N LYS A 62 -12.11 5.79 31.67
CA LYS A 62 -12.84 4.78 32.45
C LYS A 62 -13.68 3.82 31.59
N LEU A 63 -14.02 4.19 30.36
CA LEU A 63 -14.64 3.29 29.39
C LEU A 63 -13.58 2.50 28.60
N SER A 64 -12.47 3.13 28.25
CA SER A 64 -11.31 2.47 27.65
C SER A 64 -10.02 3.22 27.91
N LYS A 65 -9.04 2.57 28.55
CA LYS A 65 -7.70 3.14 28.80
C LYS A 65 -6.90 3.36 27.51
N LYS A 66 -7.29 2.68 26.43
CA LYS A 66 -6.64 2.77 25.12
C LYS A 66 -7.63 2.53 23.98
N ILE A 67 -7.85 3.58 23.20
CA ILE A 67 -8.61 3.57 21.97
C ILE A 67 -7.65 3.84 20.81
N TYR A 68 -7.70 3.01 19.78
CA TYR A 68 -7.00 3.25 18.53
C TYR A 68 -7.88 2.84 17.36
N TRP A 69 -8.21 3.79 16.51
CA TRP A 69 -8.94 3.59 15.28
C TRP A 69 -8.11 4.12 14.11
N TYR A 70 -8.02 3.32 13.06
CA TYR A 70 -7.37 3.67 11.81
C TYR A 70 -8.10 3.00 10.65
N TRP A 71 -8.20 3.70 9.53
CA TRP A 71 -8.57 3.09 8.27
C TRP A 71 -7.91 3.80 7.09
N THR A 72 -7.65 3.05 6.02
CA THR A 72 -7.17 3.58 4.75
C THR A 72 -7.86 2.87 3.59
N LEU A 73 -8.05 3.60 2.50
CA LEU A 73 -8.46 3.03 1.23
C LEU A 73 -7.25 2.32 0.56
N PHE A 74 -7.50 1.37 -0.34
CA PHE A 74 -6.47 0.49 -0.89
C PHE A 74 -5.93 1.00 -2.24
N GLY A 75 -4.70 0.63 -2.61
CA GLY A 75 -3.99 1.16 -3.79
C GLY A 75 -4.54 0.80 -5.18
N LYS A 76 -5.77 0.28 -5.28
CA LYS A 76 -6.54 0.18 -6.54
C LYS A 76 -7.54 1.33 -6.73
N THR A 77 -7.89 2.05 -5.66
CA THR A 77 -8.80 3.20 -5.67
C THR A 77 -8.17 4.37 -6.43
N ILE A 78 -8.91 4.89 -7.41
CA ILE A 78 -8.65 6.18 -8.07
C ILE A 78 -9.21 7.27 -7.15
N ILE A 79 -8.35 7.78 -6.27
CA ILE A 79 -8.65 8.90 -5.37
C ILE A 79 -8.74 10.22 -6.16
N PRO A 80 -9.44 11.27 -5.64
CA PRO A 80 -9.49 12.56 -6.31
C PRO A 80 -8.11 13.22 -6.34
N SER A 81 -7.81 13.96 -7.40
CA SER A 81 -6.44 14.37 -7.73
C SER A 81 -5.78 15.40 -6.81
N ASP A 82 -6.52 15.88 -5.82
CA ASP A 82 -6.09 16.81 -4.77
C ASP A 82 -5.62 16.06 -3.50
N PHE A 83 -5.68 14.72 -3.50
CA PHE A 83 -5.26 13.85 -2.41
C PHE A 83 -4.20 12.86 -2.88
N GLU A 84 -3.15 12.63 -2.07
CA GLU A 84 -2.20 11.53 -2.27
C GLU A 84 -2.68 10.21 -1.66
N GLN A 85 -3.56 10.29 -0.66
CA GLN A 85 -4.22 9.17 0.01
C GLN A 85 -5.50 9.69 0.69
N ILE A 86 -6.45 8.82 1.02
CA ILE A 86 -7.59 9.16 1.89
C ILE A 86 -7.64 8.12 3.01
N LYS A 87 -7.59 8.60 4.26
CA LYS A 87 -7.48 7.78 5.47
C LYS A 87 -8.03 8.53 6.68
N GLY A 88 -8.46 7.79 7.69
CA GLY A 88 -8.90 8.33 8.97
C GLY A 88 -8.14 7.71 10.14
N THR A 89 -8.04 8.46 11.23
CA THR A 89 -7.45 8.00 12.49
C THR A 89 -8.04 8.75 13.68
N PHE A 90 -8.23 8.01 14.77
CA PHE A 90 -8.55 8.54 16.08
C PHE A 90 -7.82 7.70 17.13
N SER A 91 -7.28 8.33 18.17
CA SER A 91 -6.61 7.64 19.26
C SER A 91 -6.77 8.41 20.55
N ILE A 92 -6.78 7.68 21.67
CA ILE A 92 -6.59 8.16 23.05
C ILE A 92 -5.88 7.02 23.78
N ASN A 93 -4.77 7.28 24.47
CA ASN A 93 -4.03 6.25 25.20
C ASN A 93 -3.49 6.80 26.53
N LEU A 94 -3.93 6.20 27.65
CA LEU A 94 -3.53 6.57 29.01
C LEU A 94 -2.00 6.62 29.19
N GLU A 95 -1.28 5.69 28.57
CA GLU A 95 0.19 5.59 28.66
C GLU A 95 0.93 6.69 27.88
N GLU A 96 0.24 7.40 26.97
CA GLU A 96 0.79 8.48 26.17
C GLU A 96 0.40 9.88 26.69
N ILE A 97 -0.31 9.95 27.82
CA ILE A 97 -0.75 11.21 28.42
C ILE A 97 0.43 11.89 29.12
N GLU A 98 0.91 12.99 28.53
CA GLU A 98 2.00 13.79 29.10
C GLU A 98 1.84 15.29 28.78
N PHE A 99 2.56 16.15 29.49
CA PHE A 99 2.64 17.56 29.08
C PHE A 99 3.33 17.70 27.72
N PHE A 100 2.66 18.39 26.80
CA PHE A 100 3.20 18.70 25.48
C PHE A 100 4.54 19.42 25.60
N THR A 101 5.54 18.90 24.88
CA THR A 101 6.90 19.46 24.84
C THR A 101 7.10 20.19 23.54
N ALA A 102 7.17 21.53 23.58
CA ALA A 102 7.29 22.36 22.39
C ALA A 102 8.61 22.05 21.64
N PRO A 103 8.59 21.50 20.40
CA PRO A 103 9.77 20.84 19.81
C PRO A 103 11.02 21.70 19.66
N LEU A 104 10.86 22.98 19.26
CA LEU A 104 11.99 23.88 19.04
C LEU A 104 12.74 24.26 20.32
N VAL A 105 12.03 24.41 21.43
CA VAL A 105 12.59 24.89 22.71
C VAL A 105 12.75 23.78 23.75
N LYS A 106 12.14 22.60 23.52
CA LYS A 106 12.12 21.44 24.42
C LYS A 106 11.60 21.75 25.83
N ILE A 107 10.69 22.73 25.93
CA ILE A 107 10.03 23.13 27.18
C ILE A 107 8.67 22.42 27.27
N LYS A 108 8.41 21.77 28.41
CA LYS A 108 7.08 21.24 28.75
C LYS A 108 6.12 22.40 29.03
N VAL A 109 5.08 22.51 28.21
CA VAL A 109 4.04 23.54 28.35
C VAL A 109 2.97 23.00 29.30
N ARG A 110 3.08 23.27 30.60
CA ARG A 110 2.18 22.72 31.65
C ARG A 110 0.66 23.04 31.47
N ARG A 111 0.28 23.92 30.55
CA ARG A 111 -1.12 24.17 30.14
C ARG A 111 -1.64 23.15 29.12
N LEU A 112 -0.76 22.54 28.35
CA LEU A 112 -1.10 21.71 27.20
C LEU A 112 -0.77 20.25 27.52
N LEU A 113 -1.80 19.42 27.55
CA LEU A 113 -1.71 18.00 27.81
C LEU A 113 -1.83 17.25 26.49
N LYS A 114 -0.78 16.56 26.05
CA LYS A 114 -0.91 15.56 24.99
C LYS A 114 -1.79 14.43 25.52
N ILE A 115 -2.82 14.07 24.76
CA ILE A 115 -3.76 12.98 25.10
C ILE A 115 -3.71 11.81 24.12
N ALA A 116 -3.11 12.03 22.94
CA ALA A 116 -2.93 11.01 21.92
C ALA A 116 -1.87 11.39 20.89
N LYS A 117 -1.50 10.42 20.05
CA LYS A 117 -0.69 10.61 18.85
C LYS A 117 -1.42 10.02 17.63
N SER A 118 -1.48 10.76 16.53
CA SER A 118 -2.01 10.26 15.26
C SER A 118 -1.09 9.17 14.67
N ILE A 119 -1.58 8.41 13.69
CA ILE A 119 -0.72 7.46 12.95
C ILE A 119 0.40 8.15 12.16
N ASP A 120 0.17 9.40 11.71
CA ASP A 120 1.13 10.20 10.94
C ASP A 120 2.13 10.97 11.83
N GLY A 121 1.87 11.00 13.13
CA GLY A 121 2.80 11.38 14.17
C GLY A 121 2.54 12.72 14.85
N GLU A 122 1.48 13.44 14.48
CA GLU A 122 1.00 14.63 15.18
C GLU A 122 0.51 14.30 16.59
N ASP A 123 0.78 15.21 17.53
CA ASP A 123 0.23 15.15 18.87
C ASP A 123 -1.16 15.79 18.90
N ILE A 124 -2.13 15.10 19.51
CA ILE A 124 -3.44 15.64 19.86
C ILE A 124 -3.38 16.15 21.31
N ILE A 125 -3.76 17.42 21.49
CA ILE A 125 -3.46 18.21 22.68
C ILE A 125 -4.75 18.78 23.26
N TYR A 126 -4.99 18.49 24.53
CA TYR A 126 -6.02 19.09 25.36
C TYR A 126 -5.45 20.35 26.06
N ASP A 127 -6.13 21.48 25.95
CA ASP A 127 -5.80 22.69 26.70
C ASP A 127 -6.48 22.68 28.08
N LEU A 128 -5.70 22.50 29.14
CA LEU A 128 -6.19 22.40 30.52
C LEU A 128 -6.88 23.69 31.04
N LYS A 129 -6.71 24.83 30.36
CA LYS A 129 -7.35 26.09 30.74
C LYS A 129 -8.68 26.32 30.05
N GLU A 130 -8.80 25.89 28.78
CA GLU A 130 -9.92 26.24 27.89
C GLU A 130 -10.74 25.03 27.42
N GLY A 131 -10.31 23.80 27.73
CA GLY A 131 -10.97 22.55 27.32
C GLY A 131 -10.84 22.21 25.84
N SER A 132 -10.33 23.14 25.04
CA SER A 132 -10.20 23.00 23.59
C SER A 132 -9.15 21.97 23.18
N ILE A 133 -9.44 21.28 22.07
CA ILE A 133 -8.54 20.28 21.47
C ILE A 133 -7.80 20.89 20.29
N TYR A 134 -6.49 20.66 20.25
CA TYR A 134 -5.57 21.11 19.22
C TYR A 134 -4.84 19.92 18.59
N CYS A 135 -4.42 20.07 17.34
CA CYS A 135 -3.44 19.22 16.67
C CYS A 135 -2.15 20.01 16.49
N PHE A 136 -1.00 19.42 16.85
CA PHE A 136 0.30 20.04 16.58
C PHE A 136 0.86 19.56 15.23
N ASN A 137 0.90 20.45 14.24
CA ASN A 137 1.47 20.18 12.93
C ASN A 137 2.99 20.40 12.97
N TYR A 138 3.77 19.32 12.86
CA TYR A 138 5.23 19.37 12.92
C TYR A 138 5.88 20.09 11.72
N TYR A 139 5.26 20.07 10.54
CA TYR A 139 5.79 20.74 9.34
C TYR A 139 5.74 22.27 9.47
N HIS A 140 4.63 22.80 10.00
CA HIS A 140 4.43 24.23 10.17
C HIS A 140 4.86 24.73 11.57
N ASN A 141 5.16 23.81 12.50
CA ASN A 141 5.44 24.09 13.91
C ASN A 141 4.33 24.96 14.54
N GLN A 142 3.07 24.56 14.33
CA GLN A 142 1.89 25.33 14.72
C GLN A 142 0.81 24.44 15.36
N LEU A 143 0.09 25.02 16.32
CA LEU A 143 -1.12 24.43 16.90
C LEU A 143 -2.33 24.86 16.07
N PHE A 144 -3.11 23.89 15.61
CA PHE A 144 -4.39 24.10 14.94
C PHE A 144 -5.52 23.66 15.86
N GLN A 145 -6.49 24.54 16.13
CA GLN A 145 -7.64 24.18 16.94
C GLN A 145 -8.55 23.22 16.15
N MET A 146 -8.76 22.03 16.70
CA MET A 146 -9.60 20.98 16.12
C MET A 146 -11.04 21.08 16.62
N ALA A 147 -11.21 21.45 17.90
CA ALA A 147 -12.52 21.58 18.54
C ALA A 147 -12.46 22.50 19.77
N SER A 148 -13.63 23.00 20.18
CA SER A 148 -13.80 23.83 21.40
C SER A 148 -13.82 23.03 22.70
N SER A 149 -14.06 21.71 22.63
CA SER A 149 -14.06 20.78 23.77
C SER A 149 -13.68 19.37 23.30
N LEU A 150 -13.33 18.47 24.23
CA LEU A 150 -13.13 17.05 23.96
C LEU A 150 -14.40 16.40 23.38
N GLU A 151 -15.57 16.74 23.94
CA GLU A 151 -16.87 16.34 23.42
C GLU A 151 -17.05 16.75 21.94
N ALA A 152 -16.82 18.03 21.61
CA ALA A 152 -16.91 18.50 20.23
C ALA A 152 -15.89 17.81 19.31
N TYR A 153 -14.70 17.45 19.81
CA TYR A 153 -13.72 16.66 19.07
C TYR A 153 -14.21 15.23 18.77
N LEU A 154 -14.91 14.59 19.72
CA LEU A 154 -15.53 13.28 19.48
C LEU A 154 -16.65 13.37 18.44
N ALA A 155 -17.55 14.37 18.53
CA ALA A 155 -18.60 14.58 17.53
C ALA A 155 -18.02 14.81 16.13
N ILE A 156 -16.98 15.65 16.01
CA ILE A 156 -16.28 15.92 14.75
C ILE A 156 -15.60 14.63 14.23
N THR A 157 -15.01 13.82 15.10
CA THR A 157 -14.47 12.51 14.75
C THR A 157 -15.54 11.60 14.13
N ILE A 158 -16.68 11.42 14.79
CA ILE A 158 -17.80 10.58 14.30
C ILE A 158 -18.41 11.13 13.01
N GLN A 159 -18.68 12.44 12.95
CA GLN A 159 -19.27 13.08 11.78
C GLN A 159 -18.41 12.89 10.51
N ASN A 160 -17.09 12.92 10.69
CA ASN A 160 -16.13 12.86 9.60
C ASN A 160 -15.55 11.44 9.39
N LYS A 161 -16.11 10.43 10.07
CA LYS A 161 -15.60 9.04 10.14
C LYS A 161 -14.09 8.99 10.44
N GLY A 162 -13.60 9.85 11.31
CA GLY A 162 -12.19 9.94 11.71
C GLY A 162 -11.23 10.49 10.63
N LEU A 163 -11.71 11.03 9.50
CA LEU A 163 -10.87 11.58 8.43
C LEU A 163 -9.77 12.50 8.98
N ALA A 164 -8.51 12.23 8.61
CA ALA A 164 -7.33 12.90 9.15
C ALA A 164 -7.18 14.34 8.61
N MET A 165 -7.96 15.29 9.16
CA MET A 165 -8.14 16.63 8.59
C MET A 165 -6.85 17.47 8.48
N TRP A 166 -5.85 17.21 9.30
CA TRP A 166 -4.57 17.93 9.30
C TRP A 166 -3.66 17.57 8.11
N ASN A 167 -3.78 16.36 7.55
CA ASN A 167 -2.86 15.84 6.53
C ASN A 167 -2.99 16.50 5.16
N TYR A 168 -4.17 17.02 4.80
CA TYR A 168 -4.45 17.55 3.45
C TYR A 168 -4.79 19.05 3.47
N GLY A 169 -4.45 19.76 4.54
CA GLY A 169 -4.88 21.15 4.72
C GLY A 169 -6.40 21.33 4.80
N LEU A 170 -7.17 20.28 5.15
CA LEU A 170 -8.63 20.37 5.32
C LEU A 170 -9.01 21.29 6.49
N ILE A 171 -8.10 21.49 7.43
CA ILE A 171 -8.20 22.53 8.45
C ILE A 171 -8.16 23.90 7.75
N GLY A 172 -9.34 24.50 7.59
CA GLY A 172 -9.52 25.80 6.94
C GLY A 172 -9.90 25.74 5.47
N ASN A 173 -9.66 24.63 4.75
CA ASN A 173 -10.10 24.46 3.37
C ASN A 173 -11.44 23.71 3.29
N LYS A 174 -12.53 24.46 3.09
CA LYS A 174 -13.90 23.91 3.01
C LYS A 174 -14.12 23.05 1.76
N GLU A 175 -13.53 23.42 0.61
CA GLU A 175 -13.76 22.75 -0.67
C GLU A 175 -13.11 21.36 -0.69
N LEU A 176 -11.84 21.26 -0.28
CA LEU A 176 -11.17 19.97 -0.12
C LEU A 176 -11.88 19.09 0.93
N LYS A 177 -12.40 19.69 2.01
CA LYS A 177 -13.12 18.95 3.05
C LYS A 177 -14.41 18.33 2.51
N GLU A 178 -15.18 19.08 1.72
CA GLU A 178 -16.41 18.57 1.11
C GLU A 178 -16.10 17.49 0.05
N SER A 179 -15.07 17.69 -0.78
CA SER A 179 -14.62 16.69 -1.76
C SER A 179 -14.24 15.35 -1.10
N ALA A 180 -13.51 15.39 0.03
CA ALA A 180 -13.19 14.19 0.79
C ALA A 180 -14.43 13.48 1.35
N PHE A 181 -15.46 14.23 1.80
CA PHE A 181 -16.72 13.65 2.28
C PHE A 181 -17.62 13.14 1.17
N GLU A 182 -17.64 13.79 0.00
CA GLU A 182 -18.29 13.25 -1.19
C GLU A 182 -17.63 11.92 -1.57
N PHE A 183 -16.30 11.87 -1.63
CA PHE A 183 -15.58 10.63 -1.93
C PHE A 183 -15.85 9.51 -0.92
N ILE A 184 -15.85 9.80 0.39
CA ILE A 184 -16.20 8.80 1.41
C ILE A 184 -17.67 8.35 1.29
N ARG A 185 -18.60 9.25 0.94
CA ARG A 185 -20.01 8.88 0.69
C ARG A 185 -20.14 7.95 -0.50
N GLU A 186 -19.44 8.22 -1.60
CA GLU A 186 -19.44 7.34 -2.76
C GLU A 186 -18.78 5.98 -2.44
N PHE A 187 -17.67 5.97 -1.69
CA PHE A 187 -17.01 4.75 -1.20
C PHE A 187 -17.89 3.88 -0.29
N LEU A 188 -18.93 4.43 0.33
CA LEU A 188 -19.85 3.66 1.18
C LEU A 188 -21.09 3.18 0.42
N LYS A 189 -21.24 3.52 -0.87
CA LYS A 189 -22.35 2.99 -1.68
C LYS A 189 -22.02 1.58 -2.16
N PRO A 190 -22.93 0.59 -1.96
CA PRO A 190 -22.77 -0.71 -2.58
C PRO A 190 -22.96 -0.61 -4.11
N LEU A 191 -22.38 -1.55 -4.85
CA LEU A 191 -22.70 -1.71 -6.27
C LEU A 191 -24.19 -2.02 -6.42
N VAL A 192 -24.89 -1.21 -7.24
CA VAL A 192 -26.32 -1.38 -7.53
C VAL A 192 -26.59 -2.72 -8.23
N SER A 193 -27.82 -3.23 -8.11
CA SER A 193 -28.16 -4.60 -8.53
C SER A 193 -28.16 -4.84 -10.04
N ASP A 194 -28.37 -3.79 -10.83
CA ASP A 194 -28.41 -3.82 -12.30
C ASP A 194 -27.71 -2.55 -12.82
N PRO A 195 -26.36 -2.49 -12.73
CA PRO A 195 -25.61 -1.27 -12.96
C PRO A 195 -25.40 -0.99 -14.44
N ASP A 196 -25.61 0.25 -14.87
CA ASP A 196 -25.22 0.66 -16.22
C ASP A 196 -23.69 0.79 -16.36
N ALA A 197 -23.20 1.03 -17.58
CA ALA A 197 -21.77 1.15 -17.84
C ALA A 197 -21.08 2.31 -17.07
N VAL A 198 -21.79 3.39 -16.75
CA VAL A 198 -21.27 4.52 -15.98
C VAL A 198 -21.22 4.16 -14.50
N GLU A 199 -22.21 3.45 -13.99
CA GLU A 199 -22.24 2.94 -12.61
C GLU A 199 -21.17 1.88 -12.37
N ILE A 200 -20.96 0.96 -13.32
CA ILE A 200 -19.84 0.01 -13.32
C ILE A 200 -18.50 0.76 -13.21
N VAL A 201 -18.28 1.79 -14.04
CA VAL A 201 -17.01 2.54 -14.01
C VAL A 201 -16.87 3.38 -12.74
N ASN A 202 -17.94 3.99 -12.24
CA ASN A 202 -17.93 4.71 -10.96
C ASN A 202 -17.49 3.78 -9.82
N TYR A 203 -18.12 2.61 -9.71
CA TYR A 203 -17.77 1.62 -8.68
C TYR A 203 -16.34 1.10 -8.87
N ALA A 204 -15.94 0.81 -10.11
CA ALA A 204 -14.60 0.32 -10.44
C ALA A 204 -13.50 1.33 -10.09
N CYS A 205 -13.72 2.63 -10.32
CA CYS A 205 -12.79 3.68 -9.92
C CYS A 205 -12.57 3.72 -8.41
N ILE A 206 -13.58 3.36 -7.60
CA ILE A 206 -13.53 3.51 -6.16
C ILE A 206 -13.07 2.21 -5.46
N HIS A 207 -13.61 1.05 -5.87
CA HIS A 207 -13.38 -0.26 -5.24
C HIS A 207 -12.46 -1.18 -6.04
N GLY A 208 -12.15 -0.86 -7.30
CA GLY A 208 -11.49 -1.77 -8.23
C GLY A 208 -12.46 -2.75 -8.90
N ALA A 209 -11.93 -3.63 -9.76
CA ALA A 209 -12.74 -4.50 -10.62
C ALA A 209 -13.20 -5.82 -9.96
N GLU A 210 -12.68 -6.20 -8.80
CA GLU A 210 -12.79 -7.58 -8.26
C GLU A 210 -14.24 -8.00 -7.97
N GLU A 211 -15.04 -7.15 -7.32
CA GLU A 211 -16.45 -7.43 -7.05
C GLU A 211 -17.30 -7.40 -8.33
N ILE A 212 -16.96 -6.51 -9.27
CA ILE A 212 -17.65 -6.39 -10.56
C ILE A 212 -17.46 -7.69 -11.37
N ILE A 213 -16.22 -8.18 -11.45
CA ILE A 213 -15.88 -9.44 -12.14
C ILE A 213 -16.53 -10.64 -11.44
N SER A 214 -16.54 -10.70 -10.10
CA SER A 214 -17.16 -11.83 -9.39
C SER A 214 -18.68 -11.90 -9.54
N LYS A 215 -19.33 -10.76 -9.85
CA LYS A 215 -20.74 -10.66 -10.25
C LYS A 215 -21.00 -10.90 -11.75
N GLY A 216 -19.96 -11.18 -12.54
CA GLY A 216 -20.06 -11.45 -13.98
C GLY A 216 -20.26 -10.20 -14.84
N LEU A 217 -19.82 -9.03 -14.35
CA LEU A 217 -19.93 -7.75 -15.03
C LEU A 217 -18.57 -7.25 -15.58
N PRO A 218 -18.56 -6.39 -16.61
CA PRO A 218 -19.68 -6.16 -17.53
C PRO A 218 -19.99 -7.40 -18.37
N ASN A 219 -21.24 -7.50 -18.84
CA ASN A 219 -21.63 -8.50 -19.83
C ASN A 219 -21.04 -8.16 -21.23
N GLU A 220 -21.22 -9.06 -22.21
CA GLU A 220 -20.69 -8.87 -23.58
C GLU A 220 -21.28 -7.67 -24.34
N GLU A 221 -22.46 -7.18 -23.98
CA GLU A 221 -23.09 -6.00 -24.60
C GLU A 221 -22.56 -4.69 -23.99
N ASP A 222 -22.31 -4.67 -22.67
CA ASP A 222 -21.87 -3.48 -21.93
C ASP A 222 -20.36 -3.27 -21.90
N VAL A 223 -19.54 -4.31 -22.11
CA VAL A 223 -18.06 -4.19 -22.09
C VAL A 223 -17.53 -3.12 -23.06
N GLY A 224 -18.17 -2.92 -24.22
CA GLY A 224 -17.81 -1.85 -25.16
C GLY A 224 -18.17 -0.46 -24.65
N ARG A 225 -19.26 -0.33 -23.88
CA ARG A 225 -19.68 0.93 -23.24
C ARG A 225 -18.77 1.27 -22.06
N VAL A 226 -18.47 0.29 -21.21
CA VAL A 226 -17.51 0.41 -20.09
C VAL A 226 -16.13 0.82 -20.60
N PHE A 227 -15.62 0.17 -21.66
CA PHE A 227 -14.36 0.59 -22.29
C PHE A 227 -14.41 2.05 -22.77
N THR A 228 -15.50 2.45 -23.42
CA THR A 228 -15.68 3.82 -23.93
C THR A 228 -15.71 4.86 -22.80
N GLU A 229 -16.40 4.56 -21.71
CA GLU A 229 -16.50 5.44 -20.53
C GLU A 229 -15.16 5.57 -19.79
N ILE A 230 -14.41 4.46 -19.60
CA ILE A 230 -13.05 4.53 -19.03
C ILE A 230 -12.13 5.34 -19.94
N MET A 231 -12.21 5.16 -21.26
CA MET A 231 -11.40 5.91 -22.23
C MET A 231 -11.72 7.41 -22.22
N HIS A 232 -12.99 7.79 -22.08
CA HIS A 232 -13.41 9.18 -21.94
C HIS A 232 -12.82 9.82 -20.68
N ARG A 233 -12.86 9.13 -19.54
CA ARG A 233 -12.25 9.60 -18.28
C ARG A 233 -10.73 9.68 -18.34
N LEU A 234 -10.07 8.69 -18.93
CA LEU A 234 -8.62 8.66 -19.13
C LEU A 234 -8.14 9.87 -19.95
N ASP A 235 -8.87 10.24 -21.00
CA ASP A 235 -8.52 11.40 -21.82
C ASP A 235 -8.82 12.74 -21.15
N ALA A 236 -9.74 12.78 -20.18
CA ALA A 236 -10.00 13.95 -19.34
C ALA A 236 -8.99 14.09 -18.18
N ASP A 237 -8.54 12.98 -17.59
CA ASP A 237 -7.63 12.95 -16.45
C ASP A 237 -6.45 11.98 -16.63
N LEU A 238 -5.34 12.53 -17.14
CA LEU A 238 -4.08 11.82 -17.30
C LEU A 238 -3.32 11.59 -15.98
N LYS A 239 -3.69 12.22 -14.86
CA LYS A 239 -3.02 11.95 -13.57
C LYS A 239 -3.28 10.51 -13.13
N HIS A 240 -4.48 10.00 -13.40
CA HIS A 240 -4.91 8.65 -13.07
C HIS A 240 -4.73 7.63 -14.21
N PHE A 241 -3.87 7.94 -15.19
CA PHE A 241 -3.59 7.07 -16.34
C PHE A 241 -3.32 5.61 -15.94
N LYS A 242 -2.61 5.36 -14.83
CA LYS A 242 -2.40 3.98 -14.36
C LYS A 242 -3.68 3.28 -13.93
N GLY A 243 -4.50 3.92 -13.09
CA GLY A 243 -5.75 3.35 -12.60
C GLY A 243 -6.71 3.00 -13.74
N TYR A 244 -6.91 3.92 -14.69
CA TYR A 244 -7.77 3.67 -15.84
C TYR A 244 -7.25 2.53 -16.76
N ASN A 245 -5.94 2.41 -16.97
CA ASN A 245 -5.39 1.29 -17.75
C ASN A 245 -5.51 -0.05 -17.00
N ASP A 246 -5.32 -0.07 -15.68
CA ASP A 246 -5.59 -1.28 -14.88
C ASP A 246 -7.06 -1.71 -14.99
N LEU A 247 -8.02 -0.76 -14.95
CA LEU A 247 -9.44 -1.06 -15.15
C LEU A 247 -9.77 -1.54 -16.57
N ILE A 248 -9.15 -0.97 -17.62
CA ILE A 248 -9.32 -1.46 -19.00
C ILE A 248 -8.86 -2.92 -19.11
N ILE A 249 -7.76 -3.29 -18.45
CA ILE A 249 -7.21 -4.65 -18.48
C ILE A 249 -8.12 -5.62 -17.71
N GLU A 250 -8.56 -5.24 -16.50
CA GLU A 250 -9.36 -6.09 -15.64
C GLU A 250 -10.82 -6.25 -16.16
N LEU A 251 -11.47 -5.17 -16.62
CA LEU A 251 -12.89 -5.18 -17.04
C LEU A 251 -13.12 -5.33 -18.55
N CYS A 252 -12.14 -5.00 -19.39
CA CYS A 252 -12.32 -4.93 -20.85
C CYS A 252 -11.21 -5.68 -21.64
N PRO A 253 -10.84 -6.93 -21.28
CA PRO A 253 -9.66 -7.62 -21.82
C PRO A 253 -9.65 -7.73 -23.36
N ALA A 254 -10.81 -7.92 -23.99
CA ALA A 254 -10.95 -7.96 -25.46
C ALA A 254 -10.57 -6.65 -26.16
N TYR A 255 -10.78 -5.50 -25.50
CA TYR A 255 -10.40 -4.18 -25.98
C TYR A 255 -8.97 -3.81 -25.54
N ALA A 256 -8.58 -4.22 -24.33
CA ALA A 256 -7.28 -3.96 -23.72
C ALA A 256 -6.11 -4.35 -24.65
N LYS A 257 -6.14 -5.53 -25.29
CA LYS A 257 -5.08 -5.96 -26.22
C LYS A 257 -4.82 -4.94 -27.33
N LYS A 258 -5.87 -4.46 -28.00
CA LYS A 258 -5.74 -3.47 -29.09
C LYS A 258 -5.30 -2.10 -28.56
N TRP A 259 -5.86 -1.70 -27.41
CA TRP A 259 -5.54 -0.44 -26.75
C TRP A 259 -4.06 -0.37 -26.36
N ILE A 260 -3.55 -1.37 -25.63
CA ILE A 260 -2.17 -1.40 -25.15
C ILE A 260 -1.16 -1.49 -26.31
N ILE A 261 -1.46 -2.21 -27.39
CA ILE A 261 -0.64 -2.18 -28.61
C ILE A 261 -0.57 -0.75 -29.20
N SER A 262 -1.68 0.00 -29.18
CA SER A 262 -1.69 1.39 -29.68
C SER A 262 -0.79 2.34 -28.89
N LEU A 263 -0.52 2.07 -27.61
CA LEU A 263 0.40 2.86 -26.78
C LEU A 263 1.87 2.76 -27.23
N TRP A 264 2.24 1.74 -28.00
CA TRP A 264 3.58 1.63 -28.59
C TRP A 264 3.74 2.45 -29.88
N VAL A 265 2.63 2.81 -30.54
CA VAL A 265 2.61 3.62 -31.78
C VAL A 265 2.30 5.09 -31.48
N SER A 266 1.45 5.37 -30.49
CA SER A 266 0.98 6.70 -30.17
C SER A 266 1.98 7.50 -29.32
N LYS A 267 2.31 8.71 -29.79
CA LYS A 267 3.12 9.69 -29.05
C LYS A 267 2.32 10.52 -28.04
N LYS A 268 0.98 10.38 -28.00
CA LYS A 268 0.07 11.22 -27.19
C LYS A 268 0.45 11.24 -25.71
N TYR A 269 0.95 10.12 -25.19
CA TYR A 269 1.18 9.89 -23.77
C TYR A 269 2.68 9.93 -23.37
N GLU A 270 3.60 10.22 -24.29
CA GLU A 270 5.06 10.28 -24.03
C GLU A 270 5.48 11.32 -22.97
N LYS A 271 4.60 12.29 -22.67
CA LYS A 271 4.82 13.32 -21.63
C LYS A 271 4.49 12.85 -20.20
N ILE A 272 3.86 11.69 -20.03
CA ILE A 272 3.55 11.15 -18.70
C ILE A 272 4.87 10.68 -18.06
N ALA A 273 5.11 11.02 -16.80
CA ALA A 273 6.28 10.58 -16.07
C ALA A 273 6.32 9.04 -16.01
N ASP A 274 7.51 8.46 -16.20
CA ASP A 274 7.71 7.00 -16.23
C ASP A 274 6.85 6.24 -17.27
N PHE A 275 6.33 6.90 -18.32
CA PHE A 275 5.45 6.30 -19.32
C PHE A 275 6.00 5.01 -19.96
N ILE A 276 7.30 4.93 -20.20
CA ILE A 276 7.93 3.72 -20.75
C ILE A 276 7.73 2.49 -19.85
N TYR A 277 7.86 2.66 -18.53
CA TYR A 277 7.67 1.60 -17.55
C TYR A 277 6.19 1.27 -17.36
N LEU A 278 5.32 2.29 -17.33
CA LEU A 278 3.86 2.10 -17.30
C LEU A 278 3.38 1.31 -18.53
N ARG A 279 3.85 1.68 -19.72
CA ARG A 279 3.53 0.98 -20.97
C ARG A 279 4.01 -0.47 -20.95
N ALA A 280 5.23 -0.73 -20.46
CA ALA A 280 5.74 -2.09 -20.31
C ALA A 280 4.92 -2.91 -19.30
N TYR A 281 4.57 -2.34 -18.14
CA TYR A 281 3.68 -2.94 -17.13
C TYR A 281 2.32 -3.34 -17.71
N PHE A 282 1.62 -2.44 -18.41
CA PHE A 282 0.34 -2.80 -19.05
C PHE A 282 0.51 -3.85 -20.15
N THR A 283 1.63 -3.82 -20.87
CA THR A 283 1.93 -4.79 -21.94
C THR A 283 2.16 -6.19 -21.38
N GLY A 284 2.88 -6.32 -20.27
CA GLY A 284 3.04 -7.59 -19.55
C GLY A 284 1.74 -8.14 -18.98
N LYS A 285 0.84 -7.26 -18.47
CA LYS A 285 -0.49 -7.66 -18.00
C LYS A 285 -1.47 -8.06 -19.10
N ALA A 286 -1.47 -7.36 -20.23
CA ALA A 286 -2.56 -7.42 -21.22
C ALA A 286 -2.29 -8.35 -22.41
N LEU A 287 -1.04 -8.71 -22.68
CA LEU A 287 -0.64 -9.50 -23.85
C LEU A 287 -0.07 -10.87 -23.44
N PRO A 288 -0.18 -11.90 -24.31
CA PRO A 288 0.53 -13.16 -24.12
C PRO A 288 2.04 -12.93 -23.97
N ALA A 289 2.70 -13.66 -23.08
CA ALA A 289 4.07 -13.40 -22.67
C ALA A 289 5.07 -13.24 -23.84
N LYS A 290 4.96 -14.06 -24.90
CA LYS A 290 5.81 -13.96 -26.09
C LYS A 290 5.58 -12.68 -26.91
N GLU A 291 4.34 -12.19 -26.97
CA GLU A 291 4.03 -10.90 -27.61
C GLU A 291 4.54 -9.73 -26.76
N ALA A 292 4.35 -9.82 -25.44
CA ALA A 292 4.79 -8.80 -24.49
C ALA A 292 6.32 -8.66 -24.47
N LEU A 293 7.04 -9.78 -24.30
CA LEU A 293 8.50 -9.81 -24.27
C LEU A 293 9.10 -9.23 -25.54
N LYS A 294 8.55 -9.56 -26.72
CA LYS A 294 8.99 -8.98 -27.99
C LYS A 294 8.86 -7.45 -27.99
N LEU A 295 7.66 -6.92 -27.75
CA LEU A 295 7.41 -5.47 -27.80
C LEU A 295 8.24 -4.69 -26.79
N ILE A 296 8.41 -5.24 -25.57
CA ILE A 296 9.13 -4.55 -24.50
C ILE A 296 10.65 -4.61 -24.77
N SER A 297 11.19 -5.78 -25.10
CA SER A 297 12.63 -5.97 -25.29
C SER A 297 13.22 -5.18 -26.45
N GLU A 298 12.46 -4.96 -27.53
CA GLU A 298 12.85 -4.07 -28.65
C GLU A 298 13.14 -2.62 -28.21
N THR A 299 12.75 -2.22 -27.00
CA THR A 299 13.01 -0.89 -26.42
C THR A 299 14.03 -0.87 -25.28
N ILE A 300 14.60 -2.02 -24.91
CA ILE A 300 15.64 -2.13 -23.88
C ILE A 300 17.03 -1.98 -24.53
N PRO A 301 17.86 -1.01 -24.13
CA PRO A 301 19.23 -0.90 -24.63
C PRO A 301 20.12 -2.10 -24.23
N ASP A 302 21.07 -2.49 -25.08
CA ASP A 302 22.02 -3.61 -24.85
C ASP A 302 22.78 -3.55 -23.52
N ARG A 303 22.91 -2.35 -22.94
CA ARG A 303 23.59 -2.11 -21.65
C ARG A 303 22.67 -1.48 -20.60
N ALA A 304 21.39 -1.83 -20.62
CA ALA A 304 20.42 -1.41 -19.63
C ALA A 304 20.83 -1.87 -18.21
N SER A 305 20.45 -1.08 -17.20
CA SER A 305 20.63 -1.47 -15.80
C SER A 305 19.62 -2.54 -15.41
N GLY A 306 19.99 -3.45 -14.50
CA GLY A 306 19.05 -4.46 -14.00
C GLY A 306 17.76 -3.86 -13.44
N LYS A 307 17.83 -2.66 -12.84
CA LYS A 307 16.68 -1.92 -12.32
C LYS A 307 15.68 -1.57 -13.43
N ASP A 308 16.15 -1.05 -14.55
CA ASP A 308 15.29 -0.65 -15.66
C ASP A 308 14.66 -1.87 -16.34
N VAL A 309 15.47 -2.92 -16.55
CA VAL A 309 15.02 -4.19 -17.14
C VAL A 309 13.98 -4.87 -16.25
N TYR A 310 14.22 -4.94 -14.93
CA TYR A 310 13.26 -5.46 -13.97
C TYR A 310 11.94 -4.68 -13.99
N ARG A 311 11.98 -3.34 -13.96
CA ARG A 311 10.78 -2.49 -14.07
C ARG A 311 9.99 -2.69 -15.37
N MET A 312 10.65 -3.15 -16.44
CA MET A 312 10.02 -3.37 -17.74
C MET A 312 9.50 -4.80 -17.95
N LEU A 313 10.19 -5.83 -17.44
CA LEU A 313 9.90 -7.23 -17.76
C LEU A 313 9.23 -8.02 -16.62
N SER A 314 9.35 -7.61 -15.35
CA SER A 314 8.84 -8.38 -14.18
C SER A 314 7.37 -8.76 -14.28
N THR A 315 6.55 -7.89 -14.89
CA THR A 315 5.10 -8.07 -15.01
C THR A 315 4.68 -9.15 -16.01
N ILE A 316 5.60 -9.64 -16.84
CA ILE A 316 5.33 -10.73 -17.81
C ILE A 316 5.31 -12.10 -17.09
N GLY A 317 6.22 -12.31 -16.13
CA GLY A 317 6.26 -13.52 -15.29
C GLY A 317 6.48 -14.85 -16.03
N ASP A 318 7.21 -14.87 -17.15
CA ASP A 318 7.38 -16.03 -18.04
C ASP A 318 8.86 -16.40 -18.23
N SER A 319 9.15 -17.70 -18.33
CA SER A 319 10.52 -18.23 -18.36
C SER A 319 11.29 -17.91 -19.64
N ALA A 320 10.64 -17.48 -20.72
CA ALA A 320 11.31 -16.96 -21.92
C ALA A 320 12.12 -15.67 -21.64
N ILE A 321 11.82 -14.96 -20.56
CA ILE A 321 12.62 -13.79 -20.12
C ILE A 321 14.04 -14.22 -19.75
N ILE A 322 14.20 -15.39 -19.13
CA ILE A 322 15.51 -15.93 -18.72
C ILE A 322 16.36 -16.28 -19.95
N ASP A 323 15.74 -16.81 -21.00
CA ASP A 323 16.43 -17.05 -22.27
C ASP A 323 16.84 -15.73 -22.94
N TRP A 324 15.98 -14.70 -22.86
CA TRP A 324 16.31 -13.35 -23.34
C TRP A 324 17.42 -12.66 -22.51
N MET A 325 17.50 -12.92 -21.19
CA MET A 325 18.49 -12.31 -20.28
C MET A 325 19.94 -12.64 -20.66
N GLN A 326 20.16 -13.65 -21.51
CA GLN A 326 21.44 -13.91 -22.20
C GLN A 326 22.65 -13.90 -21.25
N ASP A 327 23.82 -13.35 -21.60
CA ASP A 327 24.23 -12.34 -22.61
C ASP A 327 23.88 -10.86 -22.34
N LYS A 328 23.00 -10.55 -21.38
CA LYS A 328 22.65 -9.15 -20.97
C LYS A 328 22.86 -8.86 -19.50
N VAL A 329 22.82 -9.89 -18.65
CA VAL A 329 23.05 -9.77 -17.20
C VAL A 329 24.37 -9.06 -16.93
N ASN A 330 24.35 -8.10 -16.02
CA ASN A 330 25.51 -7.26 -15.68
C ASN A 330 25.50 -6.88 -14.19
N TYR A 331 26.65 -6.48 -13.66
CA TYR A 331 26.73 -5.96 -12.30
C TYR A 331 26.21 -4.51 -12.22
N PRO A 332 25.47 -4.13 -11.16
CA PRO A 332 25.14 -4.92 -9.97
C PRO A 332 23.97 -5.89 -10.18
N LEU A 333 24.06 -7.08 -9.59
CA LEU A 333 23.10 -8.19 -9.81
C LEU A 333 21.71 -8.00 -9.17
N GLY A 334 21.50 -7.03 -8.28
CA GLY A 334 20.35 -6.98 -7.37
C GLY A 334 18.99 -7.19 -8.05
N ASP A 335 18.66 -6.36 -9.03
CA ASP A 335 17.37 -6.45 -9.74
C ASP A 335 17.34 -7.57 -10.81
N TRP A 336 18.50 -7.99 -11.33
CA TRP A 336 18.62 -9.17 -12.20
C TRP A 336 18.24 -10.47 -11.46
N VAL A 337 18.64 -10.57 -10.19
CA VAL A 337 18.28 -11.69 -9.29
C VAL A 337 16.78 -11.74 -9.03
N ASN A 338 16.14 -10.58 -8.82
CA ASN A 338 14.69 -10.50 -8.65
C ASN A 338 13.97 -10.89 -9.94
N LEU A 339 14.41 -10.38 -11.10
CA LEU A 339 13.82 -10.72 -12.39
C LEU A 339 13.93 -12.22 -12.69
N PHE A 340 15.07 -12.84 -12.44
CA PHE A 340 15.26 -14.28 -12.66
C PHE A 340 14.25 -15.13 -11.86
N LEU A 341 13.93 -14.72 -10.62
CA LEU A 341 12.94 -15.40 -9.79
C LEU A 341 11.50 -15.20 -10.26
N GLU A 342 11.13 -13.95 -10.55
CA GLU A 342 9.77 -13.60 -10.97
C GLU A 342 9.43 -14.13 -12.36
N SER A 343 10.44 -14.40 -13.19
CA SER A 343 10.33 -15.06 -14.49
C SER A 343 10.04 -16.57 -14.42
N GLN A 344 9.76 -17.14 -13.24
CA GLN A 344 9.39 -18.56 -13.06
C GLN A 344 10.39 -19.56 -13.68
N PRO A 345 11.64 -19.62 -13.19
CA PRO A 345 12.72 -20.39 -13.80
C PRO A 345 12.45 -21.90 -13.79
N THR A 346 12.71 -22.55 -14.92
CA THR A 346 12.68 -24.02 -15.04
C THR A 346 13.92 -24.66 -14.41
N LYS A 347 13.85 -25.97 -14.09
CA LYS A 347 15.00 -26.71 -13.54
C LYS A 347 16.17 -26.75 -14.53
N GLU A 348 15.84 -26.88 -15.80
CA GLU A 348 16.75 -26.93 -16.94
C GLU A 348 17.51 -25.61 -17.08
N GLN A 349 16.82 -24.47 -16.99
CA GLN A 349 17.44 -23.14 -16.96
C GLN A 349 18.32 -22.94 -15.72
N VAL A 350 17.86 -23.35 -14.52
CA VAL A 350 18.67 -23.31 -13.29
C VAL A 350 19.98 -24.09 -13.45
N PHE A 351 19.94 -25.31 -13.99
CA PHE A 351 21.15 -26.09 -14.26
C PHE A 351 22.03 -25.45 -15.32
N SER A 352 21.46 -25.01 -16.44
CA SER A 352 22.22 -24.38 -17.54
C SER A 352 22.95 -23.11 -17.08
N TRP A 353 22.32 -22.29 -16.23
CA TRP A 353 22.94 -21.07 -15.68
C TRP A 353 24.02 -21.38 -14.62
N LEU A 354 23.85 -22.43 -13.81
CA LEU A 354 24.87 -22.90 -12.87
C LEU A 354 26.07 -23.57 -13.56
N GLU A 355 25.88 -24.09 -14.77
CA GLU A 355 26.94 -24.65 -15.63
C GLU A 355 27.61 -23.59 -16.52
N GLY A 356 27.02 -22.39 -16.64
CA GLY A 356 27.52 -21.28 -17.44
C GLY A 356 28.52 -20.37 -16.72
N ASP A 357 28.66 -19.13 -17.21
CA ASP A 357 29.59 -18.13 -16.66
C ASP A 357 29.30 -17.74 -15.19
N ILE A 358 30.34 -17.27 -14.50
CA ILE A 358 30.31 -16.88 -13.08
C ILE A 358 29.16 -15.92 -12.76
N ILE A 359 28.82 -15.00 -13.66
CA ILE A 359 27.73 -14.05 -13.44
C ILE A 359 26.34 -14.71 -13.41
N TYR A 360 26.12 -15.76 -14.20
CA TYR A 360 24.89 -16.56 -14.16
C TYR A 360 24.86 -17.44 -12.90
N GLN A 361 26.00 -18.05 -12.55
CA GLN A 361 26.17 -18.83 -11.33
C GLN A 361 25.84 -18.02 -10.07
N GLU A 362 26.38 -16.80 -9.96
CA GLU A 362 26.11 -15.89 -8.86
C GLU A 362 24.65 -15.41 -8.84
N THR A 363 24.07 -15.09 -10.01
CA THR A 363 22.66 -14.70 -10.14
C THR A 363 21.73 -15.82 -9.63
N VAL A 364 21.94 -17.06 -10.06
CA VAL A 364 21.14 -18.22 -9.61
C VAL A 364 21.34 -18.48 -8.11
N CYS A 365 22.56 -18.39 -7.59
CA CYS A 365 22.79 -18.60 -6.16
C CYS A 365 22.05 -17.56 -5.30
N LEU A 366 22.10 -16.29 -5.68
CA LEU A 366 21.37 -15.23 -4.97
C LEU A 366 19.84 -15.36 -5.13
N ALA A 367 19.38 -15.83 -6.30
CA ALA A 367 17.97 -16.12 -6.55
C ALA A 367 17.46 -17.27 -5.66
N LEU A 368 18.07 -18.46 -5.74
CA LEU A 368 17.63 -19.64 -5.00
C LEU A 368 17.70 -19.43 -3.47
N LYS A 369 18.61 -18.58 -2.98
CA LYS A 369 18.64 -18.12 -1.58
C LYS A 369 17.32 -17.47 -1.14
N ASN A 370 16.64 -16.74 -2.01
CA ASN A 370 15.43 -15.98 -1.69
C ASN A 370 14.12 -16.76 -1.89
N LEU A 371 14.13 -17.94 -2.54
CA LEU A 371 12.93 -18.78 -2.71
C LEU A 371 12.22 -19.10 -1.39
N SER A 372 10.89 -19.01 -1.36
CA SER A 372 10.09 -19.53 -0.24
C SER A 372 10.20 -21.06 -0.15
N LYS A 373 10.04 -21.64 1.05
CA LYS A 373 10.02 -23.12 1.21
C LYS A 373 8.87 -23.80 0.45
N GLU A 374 7.82 -23.04 0.17
CA GLU A 374 6.61 -23.50 -0.52
C GLU A 374 6.69 -23.39 -2.04
N SER A 375 7.78 -22.82 -2.58
CA SER A 375 7.98 -22.63 -4.01
C SER A 375 7.86 -23.94 -4.78
N GLU A 376 7.04 -23.93 -5.84
CA GLU A 376 6.78 -25.11 -6.66
C GLU A 376 8.05 -25.65 -7.33
N LEU A 377 8.96 -24.76 -7.71
CA LEU A 377 10.27 -25.11 -8.24
C LEU A 377 11.02 -26.08 -7.31
N LEU A 378 11.01 -25.84 -5.99
CA LEU A 378 11.68 -26.73 -5.00
C LEU A 378 11.09 -28.14 -4.99
N LYS A 379 9.77 -28.26 -5.15
CA LYS A 379 9.03 -29.54 -5.08
C LYS A 379 9.30 -30.43 -6.29
N THR A 380 9.63 -29.83 -7.45
CA THR A 380 9.85 -30.57 -8.70
C THR A 380 11.21 -31.28 -8.81
N TYR A 381 12.16 -31.06 -7.89
CA TYR A 381 13.48 -31.71 -7.94
C TYR A 381 13.43 -33.14 -7.37
N THR A 382 13.78 -34.11 -8.21
CA THR A 382 14.10 -35.49 -7.79
C THR A 382 15.35 -35.54 -6.92
N LYS A 383 15.57 -36.66 -6.22
CA LYS A 383 16.78 -36.86 -5.38
C LYS A 383 18.09 -36.72 -6.16
N GLU A 384 18.10 -37.17 -7.41
CA GLU A 384 19.29 -37.09 -8.29
C GLU A 384 19.54 -35.65 -8.75
N GLU A 385 18.49 -34.93 -9.16
CA GLU A 385 18.58 -33.51 -9.51
C GLU A 385 19.00 -32.65 -8.32
N LYS A 386 18.52 -32.96 -7.11
CA LYS A 386 19.02 -32.34 -5.87
C LYS A 386 20.53 -32.59 -5.72
N MET A 387 21.01 -33.82 -5.86
CA MET A 387 22.46 -34.09 -5.78
C MET A 387 23.26 -33.38 -6.89
N LYS A 388 22.74 -33.25 -8.12
CA LYS A 388 23.35 -32.45 -9.18
C LYS A 388 23.45 -30.97 -8.77
N LEU A 389 22.37 -30.40 -8.26
CA LEU A 389 22.31 -29.02 -7.76
C LEU A 389 23.33 -28.77 -6.64
N PHE A 390 23.45 -29.71 -5.69
CA PHE A 390 24.44 -29.63 -4.61
C PHE A 390 25.87 -29.56 -5.13
N ILE A 391 26.24 -30.41 -6.09
CA ILE A 391 27.58 -30.45 -6.69
C ILE A 391 27.88 -29.13 -7.42
N LEU A 392 26.94 -28.62 -8.21
CA LEU A 392 27.10 -27.35 -8.93
C LEU A 392 27.28 -26.16 -7.98
N LEU A 393 26.45 -26.07 -6.92
CA LEU A 393 26.56 -25.01 -5.92
C LEU A 393 27.93 -25.03 -5.19
N LEU A 394 28.49 -26.21 -4.90
CA LEU A 394 29.86 -26.32 -4.39
C LEU A 394 30.88 -25.78 -5.39
N GLY A 395 30.70 -26.04 -6.69
CA GLY A 395 31.52 -25.47 -7.76
C GLY A 395 31.53 -23.93 -7.75
N VAL A 396 30.36 -23.29 -7.64
CA VAL A 396 30.25 -21.82 -7.60
C VAL A 396 31.06 -21.20 -6.46
N ASN A 397 31.05 -21.79 -5.26
CA ASN A 397 31.82 -21.34 -4.10
C ASN A 397 33.34 -21.28 -4.35
N HIS A 398 33.86 -22.17 -5.21
CA HIS A 398 35.27 -22.15 -5.59
C HIS A 398 35.60 -21.02 -6.59
N ASN A 399 34.65 -20.58 -7.40
CA ASN A 399 34.87 -19.67 -8.54
C ASN A 399 34.55 -18.18 -8.28
N CYS A 400 33.85 -17.83 -7.18
CA CYS A 400 33.47 -16.44 -6.88
C CYS A 400 34.68 -15.48 -6.84
N LEU A 401 34.63 -14.42 -7.65
CA LEU A 401 35.77 -13.52 -7.92
C LEU A 401 35.98 -12.45 -6.84
N PHE A 402 34.91 -11.92 -6.25
CA PHE A 402 34.98 -10.79 -5.31
C PHE A 402 34.82 -11.24 -3.86
N LYS A 403 35.68 -10.72 -2.97
CA LYS A 403 35.70 -11.13 -1.55
C LYS A 403 34.39 -10.87 -0.81
N LYS A 404 33.71 -9.74 -1.10
CA LYS A 404 32.43 -9.37 -0.49
C LYS A 404 31.31 -10.30 -0.96
N ASP A 405 31.22 -10.51 -2.27
CA ASP A 405 30.16 -11.31 -2.87
C ASP A 405 30.34 -12.80 -2.54
N LYS A 406 31.59 -13.27 -2.42
CA LYS A 406 31.92 -14.64 -1.95
C LYS A 406 31.34 -14.96 -0.57
N GLU A 407 31.37 -14.05 0.40
CA GLU A 407 30.75 -14.28 1.71
C GLU A 407 29.22 -14.40 1.61
N GLU A 408 28.60 -13.60 0.74
CA GLU A 408 27.16 -13.66 0.49
C GLU A 408 26.75 -14.93 -0.27
N ILE A 409 27.52 -15.36 -1.28
CA ILE A 409 27.30 -16.60 -2.03
C ILE A 409 27.50 -17.83 -1.13
N ILE A 410 28.52 -17.86 -0.26
CA ILE A 410 28.66 -18.92 0.76
C ILE A 410 27.42 -18.98 1.66
N ARG A 411 26.89 -17.84 2.08
CA ARG A 411 25.67 -17.77 2.90
C ARG A 411 24.43 -18.21 2.12
N ALA A 412 24.33 -17.85 0.84
CA ALA A 412 23.30 -18.28 -0.09
C ALA A 412 23.28 -19.81 -0.21
N ILE A 413 24.42 -20.41 -0.55
CA ILE A 413 24.59 -21.87 -0.71
C ILE A 413 24.21 -22.62 0.57
N ARG A 414 24.64 -22.15 1.75
CA ARG A 414 24.25 -22.76 3.04
C ARG A 414 22.73 -22.72 3.27
N LEU A 415 22.06 -21.63 2.92
CA LEU A 415 20.60 -21.51 3.03
C LEU A 415 19.88 -22.41 2.02
N ILE A 416 20.38 -22.53 0.79
CA ILE A 416 19.87 -23.44 -0.23
C ILE A 416 20.00 -24.89 0.23
N ILE A 417 21.18 -25.29 0.71
CA ILE A 417 21.42 -26.64 1.26
C ILE A 417 20.44 -26.95 2.40
N LYS A 418 20.22 -26.00 3.31
CA LYS A 418 19.23 -26.20 4.38
C LYS A 418 17.82 -26.41 3.83
N LYS A 419 17.38 -25.60 2.86
CA LYS A 419 16.03 -25.68 2.26
C LYS A 419 15.77 -26.93 1.44
N PHE A 420 16.79 -27.48 0.77
CA PHE A 420 16.61 -28.59 -0.17
C PHE A 420 16.90 -29.99 0.43
N PHE A 421 17.69 -30.09 1.51
CA PHE A 421 18.31 -31.38 1.94
C PHE A 421 18.27 -31.70 3.45
N ILE A 422 17.97 -30.73 4.34
CA ILE A 422 18.13 -30.91 5.80
C ILE A 422 16.76 -30.93 6.53
N GLU A 423 15.70 -30.50 5.85
CA GLU A 423 14.30 -30.63 6.22
C GLU A 423 13.55 -31.37 5.09
#